data_AF-A0A4R6ZK28-F1
#
_entry.id   AF-A0A4R6ZK28-F1
#
_cell.length_a   1.000
_cell.length_b   1.000
_cell.length_c   1.000
_cell.angle_alpha   90.00
_cell.angle_beta   90.00
_cell.angle_gamma   90.00
#
_symmetry.space_group_name_H-M   'P 1'
#
loop_
_entity.id
_entity.type
_entity.pdbx_description
1 polymer ?
#
loop_
_entity_poly.entity_id
_entity_poly.type
_entity_poly.pdbx_seq_one_letter_code
_entity_poly.pdbx_strand_id
1 'polypeptide(L)'
;MALEIRVVNRAQNKLAQKVFIYIDGQQKTTNIPQLENGEECCIEIPTAEQDLAKNIVLSYLNTDSAIIITKIGEVTDLIQTVRLSITDITLEGTIRYSMT
;
A
#
# COMPACT_ATOMS: atom_id res chain seq x y z
N MET A 1 16.46 -0.37 -10.29
CA MET A 1 15.61 -1.54 -9.98
C MET A 1 14.48 -1.05 -9.08
N ALA A 2 13.30 -1.65 -9.16
CA ALA A 2 12.12 -1.14 -8.48
C ALA A 2 11.22 -2.26 -7.96
N LEU A 3 10.65 -2.02 -6.79
CA LEU A 3 9.48 -2.72 -6.29
C LEU A 3 8.24 -2.09 -6.93
N GLU A 4 7.47 -2.89 -7.67
CA GLU A 4 6.16 -2.52 -8.19
C GLU A 4 5.06 -2.98 -7.24
N ILE A 5 4.18 -2.06 -6.85
CA ILE A 5 3.00 -2.39 -6.05
C ILE A 5 1.75 -2.09 -6.86
N ARG A 6 1.02 -3.14 -7.18
CA ARG A 6 -0.26 -3.05 -7.88
C ARG A 6 -1.38 -3.00 -6.86
N VAL A 7 -1.96 -1.82 -6.69
CA VAL A 7 -3.10 -1.60 -5.80
C VAL A 7 -4.37 -1.65 -6.64
N VAL A 8 -5.29 -2.54 -6.29
CA VAL A 8 -6.59 -2.68 -6.97
C VAL A 8 -7.71 -2.43 -5.99
N ASN A 9 -8.64 -1.56 -6.33
CA ASN A 9 -9.85 -1.37 -5.52
C ASN A 9 -10.94 -2.38 -5.93
N ARG A 10 -11.27 -3.31 -5.04
CA ARG A 10 -12.39 -4.25 -5.21
C ARG A 10 -13.58 -3.91 -4.31
N ALA A 11 -13.46 -2.91 -3.45
CA ALA A 11 -14.55 -2.44 -2.59
C ALA A 11 -15.54 -1.60 -3.38
N GLN A 12 -16.82 -1.61 -2.97
CA GLN A 12 -17.86 -0.79 -3.62
C GLN A 12 -17.61 0.71 -3.45
N ASN A 13 -17.00 1.10 -2.33
CA ASN A 13 -16.62 2.47 -2.05
C ASN A 13 -15.19 2.76 -2.52
N LYS A 14 -14.89 4.05 -2.70
CA LYS A 14 -13.53 4.52 -2.99
C LYS A 14 -12.78 4.94 -1.73
N LEU A 15 -11.46 5.06 -1.88
CA LEU A 15 -10.56 5.51 -0.82
C LEU A 15 -10.96 6.91 -0.30
N ALA A 16 -11.48 6.96 0.93
CA ALA A 16 -11.83 8.21 1.59
C ALA A 16 -10.61 8.92 2.19
N GLN A 17 -9.51 8.21 2.43
CA GLN A 17 -8.36 8.70 3.20
C GLN A 17 -7.04 8.58 2.42
N LYS A 18 -6.03 9.37 2.85
CA LYS A 18 -4.66 9.25 2.32
C LYS A 18 -3.99 8.01 2.91
N VAL A 19 -3.50 7.17 2.02
CA VAL A 19 -2.77 5.95 2.35
C VAL A 19 -1.38 6.05 1.72
N PHE A 20 -0.38 5.59 2.45
CA PHE A 20 1.02 5.66 2.06
C PHE A 20 1.62 4.26 2.04
N ILE A 21 2.50 4.00 1.07
CA ILE A 21 3.34 2.82 1.06
C ILE A 21 4.79 3.23 1.04
N TYR A 22 5.61 2.54 1.83
CA TYR A 22 7.04 2.76 1.94
C TYR A 22 7.78 1.48 2.34
N ILE A 23 9.10 1.48 2.16
CA ILE A 23 9.99 0.46 2.70
C ILE A 23 10.44 0.95 4.08
N ASP A 24 10.35 0.10 5.09
CA ASP A 24 10.76 0.42 6.47
C ASP A 24 12.19 0.98 6.49
N GLY A 25 12.44 1.99 7.32
CA GLY A 25 13.74 2.70 7.34
C GLY A 25 14.05 3.55 6.09
N GLN A 26 13.15 3.70 5.13
CA GLN A 26 13.25 4.72 4.07
C GLN A 26 12.22 5.84 4.25
N GLN A 27 12.62 7.08 3.96
CA GLN A 27 11.71 8.24 3.83
C GLN A 27 10.99 8.30 2.47
N LYS A 28 10.89 7.19 1.73
CA LYS A 28 10.18 7.16 0.44
C LYS A 28 8.73 6.75 0.67
N THR A 29 7.88 7.74 0.95
CA THR A 29 6.43 7.55 1.03
C THR A 29 5.78 7.85 -0.30
N THR A 30 5.03 6.89 -0.84
CA THR A 30 4.18 7.13 -2.03
C THR A 30 2.71 7.02 -1.66
N ASN A 31 1.91 7.97 -2.13
CA ASN A 31 0.48 7.99 -1.88
C ASN A 31 -0.24 7.00 -2.79
N ILE A 32 -1.26 6.31 -2.27
CA ILE A 32 -2.25 5.62 -3.08
C ILE A 32 -3.27 6.66 -3.57
N PRO A 33 -3.49 6.81 -4.89
CA PRO A 33 -4.54 7.69 -5.40
C PRO A 33 -5.93 7.17 -5.04
N GLN A 34 -6.96 8.01 -5.16
CA GLN A 34 -8.34 7.53 -5.06
C GLN A 34 -8.65 6.65 -6.27
N LEU A 35 -9.08 5.41 -6.00
CA LEU A 35 -9.42 4.41 -7.00
C LEU A 35 -10.93 4.12 -6.93
N GLU A 36 -11.61 4.20 -8.06
CA GLU A 36 -12.99 3.72 -8.20
C GLU A 36 -13.03 2.18 -8.18
N ASN A 37 -14.23 1.59 -8.03
CA ASN A 37 -14.36 0.13 -8.02
C ASN A 37 -13.86 -0.47 -9.35
N GLY A 38 -12.94 -1.44 -9.25
CA GLY A 38 -12.30 -2.11 -10.38
C GLY A 38 -11.03 -1.42 -10.91
N GLU A 39 -10.69 -0.23 -10.43
CA GLU A 39 -9.48 0.48 -10.88
C GLU A 39 -8.21 -0.07 -10.23
N GLU A 40 -7.11 -0.01 -11.00
CA GLU A 40 -5.76 -0.40 -10.62
C GLU A 40 -4.82 0.81 -10.70
N CYS A 41 -3.94 0.95 -9.71
CA CYS A 41 -2.79 1.82 -9.78
C CYS A 41 -1.51 1.02 -9.55
N CYS A 42 -0.49 1.30 -10.36
CA CYS A 42 0.86 0.80 -10.12
C CYS A 42 1.68 1.88 -9.42
N ILE A 43 2.33 1.51 -8.33
CA ILE A 43 3.25 2.34 -7.57
C ILE A 43 4.64 1.74 -7.68
N GLU A 44 5.59 2.52 -8.17
CA GLU A 44 7.00 2.13 -8.25
C GLU A 44 7.79 2.75 -7.09
N ILE A 45 8.47 1.91 -6.32
CA ILE A 45 9.39 2.34 -5.26
C ILE A 45 10.81 1.91 -5.68
N PRO A 46 11.73 2.87 -5.92
CA PRO A 46 13.11 2.52 -6.30
C PRO A 46 13.83 1.82 -5.13
N THR A 47 14.37 0.64 -5.41
CA THR A 47 15.02 -0.28 -4.47
C THR A 47 16.53 -0.34 -4.70
N ALA A 48 17.29 -0.61 -3.63
CA ALA A 48 18.72 -0.89 -3.64
C ALA A 48 19.05 -2.09 -2.74
N GLU A 49 20.29 -2.62 -2.82
CA GLU A 49 20.72 -3.79 -2.03
C GLU A 49 20.50 -3.62 -0.52
N GLN A 50 20.68 -2.40 -0.02
CA GLN A 50 20.42 -2.04 1.38
C GLN A 50 18.97 -2.22 1.82
N ASP A 51 18.04 -2.44 0.89
CA ASP A 51 16.61 -2.60 1.15
C ASP A 51 16.17 -4.06 1.21
N LEU A 52 17.04 -5.00 0.81
CA LEU A 52 16.75 -6.43 0.92
C LEU A 52 16.45 -6.81 2.38
N ALA A 53 15.49 -7.71 2.56
CA ALA A 53 14.93 -8.14 3.85
C ALA A 53 14.24 -7.03 4.67
N LYS A 54 14.05 -5.81 4.12
CA LYS A 54 13.25 -4.78 4.79
C LYS A 54 11.76 -4.98 4.55
N ASN A 55 10.98 -4.59 5.54
CA ASN A 55 9.53 -4.67 5.47
C ASN A 55 8.97 -3.65 4.47
N ILE A 56 7.96 -4.05 3.71
CA ILE A 56 7.10 -3.14 2.97
C ILE A 56 5.95 -2.79 3.90
N VAL A 57 5.71 -1.50 4.08
CA VAL A 57 4.82 -0.98 5.10
C VAL A 57 3.73 -0.12 4.47
N LEU A 58 2.50 -0.36 4.92
CA LEU A 58 1.33 0.43 4.59
C LEU A 58 0.96 1.30 5.80
N SER A 59 0.79 2.60 5.59
CA SER A 59 0.33 3.54 6.62
C SER A 59 -0.92 4.28 6.17
N TYR A 60 -1.91 4.37 7.06
CA TYR A 60 -3.12 5.16 6.83
C TYR A 60 -3.70 5.68 8.15
N LEU A 61 -4.48 6.76 8.06
CA LEU A 61 -5.29 7.23 9.17
C LEU A 61 -6.59 6.43 9.20
N ASN A 62 -7.04 6.03 10.39
CA ASN A 62 -8.41 5.57 10.59
C ASN A 62 -9.30 6.72 11.11
N THR A 63 -10.61 6.47 11.27
CA THR A 63 -11.58 7.45 11.80
C THR A 63 -11.20 8.02 13.14
N ASP A 64 -10.59 7.20 13.99
CA ASP A 64 -10.20 7.57 15.35
C ASP A 64 -8.88 8.36 15.37
N SER A 65 -8.43 8.84 14.21
CA SER A 65 -7.17 9.58 14.00
C SER A 65 -5.92 8.81 14.43
N ALA A 66 -6.01 7.47 14.56
CA ALA A 66 -4.86 6.63 14.78
C ALA A 66 -4.15 6.34 13.44
N ILE A 67 -2.83 6.51 13.43
CA ILE A 67 -1.99 6.07 12.32
C ILE A 67 -1.83 4.56 12.44
N ILE A 68 -2.44 3.81 11.53
CA ILE A 68 -2.28 2.36 11.44
C ILE A 68 -1.11 2.08 10.53
N ILE A 69 -0.16 1.28 11.01
CA ILE A 69 1.03 0.84 10.28
C ILE A 69 1.00 -0.68 10.18
N THR A 70 0.93 -1.20 8.96
CA THR A 70 0.80 -2.64 8.69
C THR A 70 1.94 -3.12 7.79
N LYS A 71 2.65 -4.18 8.19
CA LYS A 71 3.57 -4.91 7.31
C LYS A 71 2.74 -5.60 6.22
N ILE A 72 3.00 -5.25 4.96
CA ILE A 72 2.34 -5.81 3.78
C ILE A 72 3.27 -6.66 2.91
N GLY A 73 4.46 -6.98 3.41
CA GLY A 73 5.42 -7.81 2.70
C GLY A 73 6.85 -7.49 3.11
N GLU A 74 7.78 -8.04 2.35
CA GLU A 74 9.22 -7.85 2.52
C GLU A 74 9.87 -7.68 1.15
N VAL A 75 10.98 -6.94 1.10
CA VAL A 75 11.79 -6.83 -0.11
C VAL A 75 12.68 -8.05 -0.23
N THR A 76 12.24 -9.01 -1.06
CA THR A 76 12.96 -10.26 -1.32
C THR A 76 13.87 -10.15 -2.54
N ASP A 77 13.56 -9.25 -3.47
CA ASP A 77 14.35 -8.99 -4.67
C ASP A 77 14.37 -7.48 -4.97
N LEU A 78 15.41 -7.04 -5.67
CA LEU A 78 15.54 -5.68 -6.18
C LEU A 78 14.49 -5.38 -7.26
N ILE A 79 14.01 -6.40 -7.98
CA ILE A 79 12.87 -6.29 -8.89
C ILE A 79 11.80 -7.26 -8.43
N GLN A 80 10.70 -6.72 -7.90
CA GLN A 80 9.62 -7.53 -7.38
C GLN A 80 8.28 -6.86 -7.59
N THR A 81 7.22 -7.66 -7.71
CA THR A 81 5.85 -7.17 -7.85
C THR A 81 5.01 -7.68 -6.69
N VAL A 82 4.31 -6.78 -6.00
CA VAL A 82 3.37 -7.09 -4.91
C VAL A 82 1.98 -6.63 -5.33
N ARG A 83 0.95 -7.46 -5.07
CA ARG A 83 -0.43 -7.08 -5.33
C ARG A 83 -1.18 -6.85 -4.01
N LEU A 84 -1.74 -5.65 -3.90
CA LEU A 84 -2.57 -5.23 -2.77
C LEU A 84 -4.00 -5.02 -3.25
N SER A 85 -4.93 -5.82 -2.74
CA SER A 85 -6.36 -5.66 -3.05
C SER A 85 -7.06 -4.95 -1.90
N ILE A 86 -7.74 -3.85 -2.19
CA ILE A 86 -8.66 -3.23 -1.23
C ILE A 86 -9.98 -3.99 -1.32
N THR A 87 -10.34 -4.72 -0.28
CA THR A 87 -11.50 -5.62 -0.30
C THR A 87 -12.75 -4.99 0.26
N ASP A 88 -12.60 -4.03 1.17
CA ASP A 88 -13.72 -3.32 1.77
C ASP A 88 -13.28 -1.92 2.22
N ILE A 89 -14.18 -0.95 2.11
CA ILE A 89 -14.01 0.41 2.64
C ILE A 89 -15.33 0.77 3.31
N THR A 90 -15.31 0.78 4.64
CA THR A 90 -16.47 1.15 5.45
C THR A 90 -16.86 2.61 5.22
N LEU A 91 -18.11 2.98 5.52
CA LEU A 91 -18.58 4.37 5.43
C LEU A 91 -17.80 5.32 6.35
N GLU A 92 -17.35 4.78 7.47
CA GLU A 92 -16.48 5.45 8.42
C GLU A 92 -15.08 5.69 7.82
N GLY A 93 -14.64 4.87 6.87
CA GLY A 93 -13.36 5.03 6.18
C GLY A 93 -12.26 4.09 6.68
N THR A 94 -12.61 3.09 7.49
CA THR A 94 -11.76 1.92 7.74
C THR A 94 -11.62 1.11 6.46
N ILE A 95 -10.38 0.78 6.08
CA ILE A 95 -10.05 0.08 4.84
C ILE A 95 -9.52 -1.33 5.18
N ARG A 96 -10.05 -2.34 4.48
CA ARG A 96 -9.57 -3.71 4.57
C ARG A 96 -8.78 -4.08 3.34
N TYR A 97 -7.64 -4.73 3.57
CA TYR A 97 -6.71 -5.12 2.53
C TYR A 97 -6.53 -6.65 2.53
N SER A 98 -6.35 -7.20 1.34
CA SER A 98 -5.88 -8.57 1.13
C SER A 98 -4.63 -8.54 0.27
N MET A 99 -3.63 -9.30 0.69
CA MET A 99 -2.40 -9.51 -0.08
C MET A 99 -2.51 -10.79 -0.91
N THR A 100 -1.96 -10.75 -2.12
CA THR A 100 -1.83 -11.93 -3.00
C THR A 100 -0.56 -11.85 -3.80
#